data_AF-A8S049-F1
#
_entry.id   AF-A8S049-F1
#
_cell.length_a   1.000
_cell.length_b   1.000
_cell.length_c   1.000
_cell.angle_alpha   90.00
_cell.angle_beta   90.00
_cell.angle_gamma   90.00
#
_symmetry.space_group_name_H-M   'P 1'
#
loop_
_entity.id
_entity.type
_entity.pdbx_description
1 polymer ?
#
loop_
_entity_poly.entity_id
_entity_poly.type
_entity_poly.pdbx_seq_one_letter_code
_entity_poly.pdbx_strand_id
1 'polypeptide(L)' 'MHCLEVEETNVFEAVEQSVTTRQAALVYGISVGRNGMACCPFHDDRHPSMKVDRRLPLFLPVRQMEM' A
#
# COMPACT_ATOMS: atom_id res chain seq x y z
N MET A 1 -3.45 -25.76 -26.16
CA MET A 1 -3.46 -24.39 -26.74
C MET A 1 -4.42 -23.56 -25.91
N HIS A 2 -3.99 -23.10 -24.72
CA HIS A 2 -4.76 -22.09 -24.00
C HIS A 2 -4.21 -20.75 -24.47
N CYS A 3 -4.94 -20.10 -25.37
CA CYS A 3 -4.71 -18.72 -25.72
C CYS A 3 -4.92 -17.91 -24.44
N LEU A 4 -3.83 -17.46 -23.82
CA LEU A 4 -3.91 -16.48 -22.75
C LEU A 4 -4.25 -15.16 -23.45
N GLU A 5 -5.51 -14.75 -23.33
CA GLU A 5 -5.93 -13.40 -23.63
C GLU A 5 -5.09 -12.47 -22.74
N VAL A 6 -4.11 -11.80 -23.35
CA VAL A 6 -3.38 -10.73 -22.68
C VAL A 6 -4.37 -9.58 -22.64
N GLU A 7 -5.08 -9.41 -21.52
CA GLU A 7 -5.64 -8.11 -21.22
C GLU A 7 -4.47 -7.11 -21.23
N GLU A 8 -4.53 -6.13 -22.14
CA GLU A 8 -3.59 -5.01 -22.17
C GLU A 8 -3.77 -4.20 -20.88
N THR A 9 -3.09 -4.65 -19.82
CA THR A 9 -3.01 -3.93 -18.55
C THR A 9 -2.26 -2.64 -18.80
N ASN A 10 -2.89 -1.51 -18.50
CA ASN A 10 -2.21 -0.24 -18.70
C ASN A 10 -0.98 -0.16 -17.79
N VAL A 11 -0.02 0.71 -18.12
CA VAL A 11 1.25 0.79 -17.38
C VAL A 11 1.05 1.06 -15.88
N PHE A 12 -0.01 1.78 -15.49
CA PHE A 12 -0.32 2.05 -14.08
C PHE A 12 -0.84 0.78 -13.40
N GLU A 13 -1.77 0.06 -14.01
CA GLU A 13 -2.30 -1.21 -13.49
C GLU A 13 -1.19 -2.27 -13.35
N ALA A 14 -0.30 -2.37 -14.33
CA ALA A 14 0.85 -3.28 -14.28
C ALA A 14 1.79 -2.92 -13.11
N VAL A 15 2.01 -1.63 -12.84
CA VAL A 15 2.82 -1.16 -11.71
C VAL A 15 2.13 -1.44 -10.38
N GLU A 16 0.84 -1.14 -10.25
CA GLU A 16 0.07 -1.41 -9.02
C GLU A 16 0.03 -2.91 -8.68
N GLN A 17 -0.03 -3.78 -9.70
CA GLN A 17 0.00 -5.23 -9.49
C GLN A 17 1.39 -5.77 -9.12
N SER A 18 2.46 -5.13 -9.61
CA SER A 18 3.85 -5.58 -9.41
C SER A 18 4.53 -5.00 -8.17
N VAL A 19 4.08 -3.85 -7.68
CA VAL A 19 4.65 -3.16 -6.51
C VAL A 19 3.70 -3.21 -5.33
N THR A 20 4.14 -3.84 -4.24
CA THR A 20 3.35 -3.82 -2.99
C THR A 20 3.48 -2.47 -2.29
N THR A 21 2.41 -2.02 -1.63
CA THR A 21 2.40 -0.83 -0.76
C THR A 21 3.51 -0.88 0.29
N ARG A 22 3.86 -2.07 0.79
CA ARG A 22 4.97 -2.27 1.73
C ARG A 22 6.33 -1.95 1.11
N GLN A 23 6.59 -2.38 -0.11
CA GLN A 23 7.84 -2.05 -0.81
C GLN A 23 7.96 -0.55 -1.03
N ALA A 24 6.89 0.09 -1.51
CA ALA A 24 6.85 1.54 -1.67
C ALA A 24 7.13 2.27 -0.34
N ALA A 25 6.46 1.88 0.75
CA ALA A 25 6.66 2.47 2.07
C ALA A 25 8.14 2.40 2.53
N LEU A 26 8.78 1.24 2.36
CA LEU A 26 10.19 1.06 2.76
C LEU A 26 11.14 1.92 1.94
N VAL A 27 10.90 2.09 0.64
CA VAL A 27 11.69 2.98 -0.24
C VAL A 27 11.64 4.43 0.24
N TYR A 28 10.49 4.87 0.73
CA TYR A 28 10.31 6.21 1.31
C TYR A 28 10.75 6.30 2.79
N GLY A 29 11.41 5.29 3.34
CA GLY A 29 11.92 5.31 4.72
C GLY A 29 10.87 5.05 5.80
N ILE A 30 9.66 4.62 5.42
CA ILE A 30 8.60 4.31 6.37
C ILE A 30 8.80 2.89 6.89
N SER A 31 9.03 2.77 8.20
CA SER A 31 9.16 1.48 8.86
C SER A 31 7.80 0.78 9.01
N VAL A 32 7.69 -0.44 8.51
CA VAL A 32 6.45 -1.24 8.54
C VAL A 32 6.61 -2.45 9.47
N GLY A 33 5.80 -2.49 10.52
CA GLY A 33 5.77 -3.58 11.50
C GLY A 33 5.23 -4.90 10.93
N ARG A 34 5.37 -5.99 11.70
CA ARG A 34 4.94 -7.34 11.26
C ARG A 34 3.43 -7.44 11.01
N ASN A 35 2.63 -6.63 11.69
CA ASN A 35 1.18 -6.53 11.51
C ASN A 35 0.76 -5.62 10.34
N GLY A 36 1.73 -5.11 9.57
CA GLY A 36 1.47 -4.19 8.46
C GLY A 36 1.08 -2.79 8.90
N MET A 37 1.44 -2.36 10.11
CA MET A 37 1.20 -1.00 10.60
C MET A 37 2.47 -0.15 10.51
N ALA A 38 2.29 1.15 10.29
CA ALA A 38 3.35 2.16 10.30
C ALA A 38 2.87 3.44 11.00
N CYS A 39 3.80 4.29 11.42
CA CYS A 39 3.48 5.67 11.77
C CYS A 39 3.08 6.42 10.48
N CYS A 40 2.03 7.22 10.57
CA CYS A 40 1.55 7.97 9.43
C CYS A 40 2.56 9.07 9.08
N PRO A 41 2.99 9.24 7.82
CA PRO A 41 3.88 10.33 7.44
C PRO A 41 3.20 11.72 7.52
N PHE A 42 1.88 11.77 7.67
CA PHE A 42 1.09 13.00 7.75
C PHE A 42 0.83 13.50 9.19
N HIS A 43 1.18 12.71 10.20
CA HIS A 43 0.98 13.04 11.61
C HIS A 43 2.24 12.67 12.41
N ASP A 44 2.53 13.40 13.49
CA ASP A 44 3.64 13.06 14.40
C ASP A 44 3.21 11.95 15.39
N ASP A 45 2.94 10.77 14.83
CA ASP A 45 2.43 9.65 15.59
C ASP A 45 3.54 8.92 16.35
N ARG A 46 3.40 8.86 17.69
CA ARG A 46 4.28 8.03 18.54
C ARG A 46 4.03 6.53 18.41
N HIS A 47 2.85 6.14 17.93
CA HIS A 47 2.44 4.76 17.76
C HIS A 47 1.88 4.52 16.35
N PRO A 48 2.09 3.34 15.75
CA PRO A 48 1.57 3.04 14.42
C PRO A 48 0.05 3.29 14.32
N SER A 49 -0.36 4.12 13.37
CA SER A 49 -1.73 4.62 13.18
C SER A 49 -2.27 4.38 11.76
N MET A 50 -1.40 3.92 10.86
CA MET A 50 -1.66 3.72 9.43
C MET A 50 -1.44 2.25 9.05
N LYS A 51 -2.36 1.69 8.27
CA LYS A 51 -2.26 0.34 7.72
C LYS A 51 -1.59 0.40 6.35
N VAL A 52 -0.61 -0.45 6.15
CA VAL A 52 0.09 -0.64 4.88
C VAL A 52 -0.46 -1.94 4.27
N ASP A 53 -1.63 -1.84 3.65
CA ASP A 53 -2.32 -2.96 2.96
C ASP A 53 -2.09 -2.88 1.45
N ARG A 54 -2.09 -4.04 0.80
CA ARG A 54 -2.03 -4.25 -0.66
C ARG A 54 -3.27 -3.70 -1.38
N ARG A 55 -4.40 -3.56 -0.67
CA ARG A 55 -5.68 -3.14 -1.26
C ARG A 55 -5.98 -1.64 -1.19
N LEU A 56 -5.16 -0.87 -0.47
CA LEU A 56 -5.39 0.56 -0.33
C LEU A 56 -4.49 1.30 -1.33
N PRO A 57 -5.07 1.96 -2.35
CA PRO A 57 -4.31 2.65 -3.38
C PRO A 57 -3.52 3.86 -2.85
N LEU A 58 -3.85 4.36 -1.65
CA LEU A 58 -3.12 5.43 -0.98
C LEU A 58 -3.06 5.17 0.52
N PHE A 59 -2.00 5.71 1.13
CA PHE A 59 -1.71 5.81 2.55
C PHE A 59 -2.85 6.48 3.35
N LEU A 60 -3.99 5.82 3.45
CA LEU A 60 -5.11 6.31 4.23
C LEU A 60 -4.90 5.93 5.70
N PRO A 61 -5.05 6.88 6.64
CA PRO A 61 -5.02 6.58 8.05
C PRO A 61 -6.16 5.59 8.37
N VAL A 62 -5.90 4.59 9.23
CA VAL A 62 -6.93 3.62 9.67
C VAL A 62 -8.01 4.30 10.54
N ARG A 63 -7.85 5.60 10.81
CA ARG A 63 -8.75 6.45 11.60
C ARG A 63 -9.96 7.00 10.81
N GLN A 64 -10.31 6.40 9.68
CA GLN A 64 -11.48 6.80 8.86
C GLN A 64 -12.45 5.63 8.56
N MET A 65 -12.45 4.57 9.38
CA MET A 65 -13.48 3.50 9.29
C MET A 65 -14.48 3.50 10.46
N GLU A 66 -14.44 4.54 11.30
CA GLU A 66 -15.48 4.85 12.30
C GLU A 66 -15.80 6.35 12.26
N MET A 67 -16.48 6.78 11.20
CA MET A 67 -17.53 7.82 11.17
C MET A 67 -18.09 7.93 9.76
#